data_AF-A0A8J6LZK7-F1
#
_entry.id   AF-A0A8J6LZK7-F1
#
_cell.length_a   1.000
_cell.length_b   1.000
_cell.length_c   1.000
_cell.angle_alpha   90.00
_cell.angle_beta   90.00
_cell.angle_gamma   90.00
#
_symmetry.space_group_name_H-M   'P 1'
#
loop_
_entity.id
_entity.type
_entity.pdbx_description
1 polymer ?
#
loop_
_entity_poly.entity_id
_entity_poly.type
_entity_poly.pdbx_seq_one_letter_code
_entity_poly.pdbx_strand_id
1 'polypeptide(L)'
;MREFLYPAVQPPARSGAEPLRDSRGGEVARLADFWRWAHSDLLTNTERGILAEYIVACALGVHGGTRIAWDRYDLVTKEGFLP
;
A
#
# COMPACT_ATOMS: atom_id res chain seq x y z
N MET A 1 -29.75 6.13 16.34
CA MET A 1 -28.76 6.15 15.24
C MET A 1 -28.14 4.76 15.20
N ARG A 2 -28.35 3.96 14.15
CA ARG A 2 -27.68 2.65 14.03
C ARG A 2 -26.29 2.91 13.45
N GLU A 3 -25.25 2.63 14.21
CA GLU A 3 -23.89 2.59 13.69
C GLU A 3 -23.80 1.44 12.70
N PHE A 4 -23.65 1.77 11.42
CA PHE A 4 -23.23 0.79 10.44
C PHE A 4 -21.73 0.54 10.64
N LEU A 5 -21.40 -0.48 11.43
CA LEU A 5 -20.05 -1.02 11.52
C LEU A 5 -19.78 -1.82 10.23
N TYR A 6 -19.44 -1.13 9.16
CA TYR A 6 -18.85 -1.80 8.01
C TYR A 6 -17.43 -2.21 8.41
N PRO A 7 -17.08 -3.51 8.38
CA PRO A 7 -15.72 -3.92 8.65
C PRO A 7 -14.81 -3.27 7.61
N ALA A 8 -13.67 -2.73 8.06
CA ALA A 8 -12.66 -2.22 7.16
C ALA A 8 -12.17 -3.37 6.26
N VAL A 9 -12.52 -3.32 4.97
CA VAL A 9 -12.04 -4.30 4.01
C VAL A 9 -10.61 -3.96 3.68
N GLN A 10 -9.67 -4.80 4.10
CA GLN A 10 -8.27 -4.69 3.69
C GLN A 10 -8.16 -5.18 2.24
N PRO A 11 -7.81 -4.31 1.28
CA PRO A 11 -7.60 -4.76 -0.08
C PRO A 11 -6.39 -5.71 -0.12
N PRO A 12 -6.45 -6.77 -0.94
CA PRO A 12 -5.31 -7.65 -1.11
C PRO A 12 -4.15 -6.90 -1.79
N ALA A 13 -2.92 -7.28 -1.44
CA ALA A 13 -1.74 -6.80 -2.15
C ALA A 13 -1.87 -7.09 -3.65
N ARG A 14 -1.64 -6.07 -4.47
CA ARG A 14 -1.68 -6.17 -5.92
C ARG A 14 -0.29 -6.51 -6.44
N SER A 15 -0.23 -7.24 -7.56
CA SER A 15 1.03 -7.64 -8.18
C SER A 15 1.67 -6.53 -9.01
N GLY A 16 0.88 -5.56 -9.48
CA GLY A 16 1.28 -4.56 -10.47
C GLY A 16 1.10 -5.02 -11.91
N ALA A 17 0.87 -6.31 -12.16
CA ALA A 17 0.65 -6.87 -13.49
C ALA A 17 -0.81 -6.74 -13.97
N GLU A 18 -1.71 -6.26 -13.10
CA GLU A 18 -3.12 -6.10 -13.43
C GLU A 18 -3.30 -5.09 -14.57
N PRO A 19 -4.07 -5.43 -15.62
CA PRO A 19 -4.32 -4.51 -16.73
C PRO A 19 -5.37 -3.47 -16.34
N LEU A 20 -5.07 -2.20 -16.57
CA LEU A 20 -6.05 -1.12 -16.58
C LEU A 20 -6.73 -1.11 -17.95
N ARG A 21 -8.06 -1.12 -17.97
CA ARG A 21 -8.85 -1.28 -19.20
C ARG A 21 -9.74 -0.05 -19.44
N ASP A 22 -9.92 0.29 -20.71
CA ASP A 22 -10.94 1.26 -21.12
C ASP A 22 -12.35 0.64 -21.05
N SER A 23 -13.38 1.47 -21.29
CA SER A 23 -14.78 1.02 -21.28
C SER A 23 -15.12 -0.02 -22.35
N ARG A 24 -14.23 -0.24 -23.33
CA ARG A 24 -14.37 -1.23 -24.40
C ARG A 24 -13.56 -2.51 -24.11
N GLY A 25 -12.87 -2.57 -22.97
CA GLY A 25 -12.07 -3.71 -22.54
C GLY A 25 -10.64 -3.74 -23.09
N GLY A 26 -10.19 -2.72 -23.83
CA GLY A 26 -8.82 -2.60 -24.30
C GLY A 26 -7.87 -2.26 -23.16
N GLU A 27 -6.70 -2.91 -23.09
CA GLU A 27 -5.65 -2.58 -22.11
C GLU A 27 -5.03 -1.23 -22.47
N VAL A 28 -5.01 -0.29 -21.52
CA VAL A 28 -4.43 1.04 -21.69
C VAL A 28 -3.11 1.22 -20.95
N ALA A 29 -2.92 0.49 -19.85
CA ALA A 29 -1.70 0.50 -19.03
C ALA A 29 -1.74 -0.68 -18.06
N ARG A 30 -0.64 -0.94 -17.36
CA ARG A 30 -0.62 -1.84 -16.20
C ARG A 30 -0.62 -1.06 -14.90
N LEU A 31 -1.07 -1.68 -13.82
CA LEU A 31 -1.07 -1.05 -12.51
C LEU A 31 0.33 -0.59 -12.06
N ALA A 32 1.38 -1.33 -12.44
CA ALA A 32 2.77 -0.92 -12.19
C ALA A 32 3.14 0.40 -12.89
N ASP A 33 2.59 0.69 -14.07
CA ASP A 33 2.85 1.96 -14.77
C ASP A 33 2.25 3.14 -14.00
N PHE A 34 1.05 2.95 -13.43
CA PHE A 34 0.43 3.93 -12.54
C PHE A 34 1.28 4.17 -11.29
N TRP A 35 1.74 3.11 -10.61
CA TRP A 35 2.59 3.26 -9.43
C TRP A 35 3.89 3.99 -9.74
N ARG A 36 4.54 3.68 -10.86
CA ARG A 36 5.72 4.40 -11.31
C ARG A 36 5.40 5.88 -11.54
N TRP A 37 4.31 6.18 -12.25
CA TRP A 37 3.92 7.58 -12.47
C TRP A 37 3.63 8.33 -11.15
N ALA A 38 2.97 7.68 -10.18
CA ALA A 38 2.55 8.32 -8.93
C ALA A 38 3.67 8.43 -7.86
N HIS A 39 4.58 7.47 -7.80
CA HIS A 39 5.53 7.29 -6.69
C HIS A 39 7.01 7.39 -7.10
N SER A 40 7.33 7.77 -8.35
CA SER A 40 8.75 7.88 -8.75
C SER A 40 9.49 9.03 -8.08
N ASP A 41 8.79 10.09 -7.65
CA ASP A 41 9.43 11.18 -6.91
C ASP A 41 9.52 10.85 -5.42
N LEU A 42 10.61 10.16 -5.07
CA LEU A 42 10.93 9.76 -3.70
C LEU A 42 11.35 10.93 -2.80
N LEU A 43 11.56 12.13 -3.35
CA LEU A 43 12.03 13.28 -2.58
C LEU A 43 10.88 14.09 -1.96
N THR A 44 9.63 13.80 -2.29
CA THR A 44 8.49 14.48 -1.66
C THR A 44 8.38 14.09 -0.18
N ASN A 45 7.81 14.99 0.65
CA ASN A 45 7.70 14.73 2.08
C ASN A 45 6.91 13.46 2.41
N THR A 46 5.86 13.19 1.63
CA THR A 46 5.02 12.00 1.79
C THR A 46 5.76 10.74 1.38
N GLU A 47 6.41 10.73 0.22
CA GLU A 47 7.06 9.53 -0.32
C GLU A 47 8.28 9.13 0.49
N ARG A 48 9.04 10.10 1.03
CA ARG A 48 10.13 9.80 1.98
C ARG A 48 9.67 9.02 3.21
N GLY A 49 8.51 9.38 3.77
CA GLY A 49 7.93 8.69 4.92
C GLY A 49 7.55 7.25 4.58
N ILE A 50 6.88 7.06 3.43
CA ILE A 50 6.47 5.76 2.93
C ILE A 50 7.69 4.86 2.65
N LEU A 51 8.75 5.42 2.04
CA LEU A 51 9.98 4.69 1.76
C LEU A 51 10.69 4.27 3.04
N ALA A 52 10.79 5.16 4.04
CA ALA A 52 11.40 4.83 5.33
C ALA A 52 10.64 3.69 6.04
N GLU A 53 9.31 3.77 6.06
CA GLU A 53 8.44 2.71 6.58
C GLU A 53 8.68 1.37 5.85
N TYR A 54 8.74 1.39 4.51
CA TYR A 54 8.99 0.19 3.71
C TYR A 54 10.38 -0.43 3.99
N ILE A 55 11.42 0.38 4.19
CA ILE A 55 12.76 -0.11 4.56
C ILE A 55 12.72 -0.84 5.91
N VAL A 56 12.02 -0.29 6.89
CA VAL A 56 11.84 -0.93 8.21
C VAL A 56 11.01 -2.20 8.08
N ALA A 57 9.94 -2.20 7.28
CA ALA A 57 9.14 -3.39 7.01
C ALA A 57 9.93 -4.52 6.34
N CYS A 58 10.87 -4.16 5.46
CA CYS A 58 11.82 -5.10 4.86
C CYS A 58 12.71 -5.73 5.93
N ALA A 59 13.31 -4.90 6.79
CA ALA A 59 14.20 -5.36 7.88
C ALA A 59 13.48 -6.28 8.87
N LEU A 60 12.19 -6.02 9.14
CA LEU A 60 11.35 -6.82 10.04
C LEU A 60 10.70 -8.04 9.35
N GLY A 61 10.81 -8.17 8.02
CA GLY A 61 10.19 -9.25 7.27
C GLY A 61 8.65 -9.23 7.26
N VAL A 62 8.04 -8.03 7.32
CA VAL A 62 6.58 -7.80 7.37
C VAL A 62 6.03 -7.02 6.16
N HIS A 63 6.83 -6.89 5.09
CA HIS A 63 6.49 -6.11 3.88
C HIS A 63 5.49 -6.80 2.91
N GLY A 64 4.88 -7.93 3.28
CA GLY A 64 3.99 -8.70 2.41
C GLY A 64 2.53 -8.21 2.34
N GLY A 65 2.17 -7.21 3.15
CA GLY A 65 0.81 -6.65 3.23
C GLY A 65 0.62 -5.37 2.43
N THR A 66 -0.61 -4.84 2.44
CA THR A 66 -0.88 -3.48 1.97
C THR A 66 -0.74 -2.51 3.13
N ARG A 67 -0.04 -1.40 2.91
CA ARG A 67 0.09 -0.33 3.89
C ARG A 67 -1.27 0.30 4.20
N ILE A 68 -1.56 0.51 5.48
CA ILE A 68 -2.74 1.27 5.93
C ILE A 68 -2.26 2.67 6.28
N ALA A 69 -2.66 3.67 5.49
CA ALA A 69 -2.31 5.05 5.80
C ALA A 69 -3.05 5.51 7.07
N TRP A 70 -2.33 6.22 7.95
CA TRP A 70 -2.87 6.83 9.18
C TRP A 70 -3.42 5.83 10.21
N ASP A 71 -2.88 4.61 10.23
CA ASP A 71 -3.15 3.69 11.32
C ASP A 71 -2.48 4.19 12.62
N ARG A 72 -2.83 3.58 13.76
CA ARG A 72 -2.24 3.91 15.07
C ARG A 72 -0.73 3.64 15.11
N TYR A 73 -0.26 2.74 14.26
CA TYR A 73 1.14 2.35 14.12
C TYR A 73 1.45 2.12 12.65
N ASP A 74 2.67 2.46 12.23
CA ASP A 74 3.08 2.25 10.84
C ASP A 74 3.37 0.77 10.54
N LEU A 75 3.89 0.01 11.51
CA LEU A 75 4.21 -1.43 11.35
C LEU A 75 3.90 -2.22 12.62
N VAL A 76 3.56 -3.51 12.44
CA VAL A 76 3.38 -4.49 13.52
C VAL A 76 4.28 -5.68 13.23
N THR A 77 5.11 -6.10 14.19
CA THR A 77 6.03 -7.23 13.98
C THR A 77 5.32 -8.58 14.18
N LYS A 78 5.97 -9.67 13.82
CA LYS A 78 5.46 -11.03 14.07
C LYS A 78 5.37 -11.36 15.56
N GLU A 79 6.21 -10.74 16.40
CA GLU A 79 6.16 -10.86 17.86
C GLU A 79 5.24 -9.84 18.54
N GLY A 80 4.68 -8.87 17.81
CA GLY A 80 3.84 -7.80 18.33
C GLY A 80 4.56 -6.44 18.35
N PHE A 81 4.53 -5.73 19.48
CA PHE A 81 5.27 -4.48 19.67
C PHE A 81 6.71 -4.80 20.05
N LEU A 82 7.69 -4.15 19.41
CA LEU A 82 9.03 -4.04 20.00
C LEU A 82 8.91 -3.18 21.28
N PRO A 83 9.56 -3.58 22.39
CA PRO A 83 9.50 -2.86 23.67
C PRO A 83 10.05 -1.44 23.60
#